data_AF-A0A4S8MDD0-F1
#
_entry.id   AF-A0A4S8MDD0-F1
#
_cell.length_a   1.000
_cell.length_b   1.000
_cell.length_c   1.000
_cell.angle_alpha   90.00
_cell.angle_beta   90.00
_cell.angle_gamma   90.00
#
_symmetry.space_group_name_H-M   'P 1'
#
loop_
_entity.id
_entity.type
_entity.pdbx_description
1 polymer ?
#
loop_
_entity_poly.entity_id
_entity_poly.type
_entity_poly.pdbx_seq_one_letter_code
_entity_poly.pdbx_strand_id
1 'polypeptide(L)'
;MSRCLSARDRRHPQSLLPIRCHNPQLVHLMTQRVSLEMVDYIARRTVKVIHVDDDPSTYDNAANMSLKDFIIQLVKACHVHVSTLLTTLIYLERLHLKLPVIAKGGSTRHRVFLATLIVSAKYLNDSTPKNAHWQKYALVFPLKEINLMESQLLSMLDFDLRFDEEEACRVFAPFMS
;
A
#
# COMPACT_ATOMS: atom_id res chain seq x y z
N MET A 1 5.42 16.74 -42.65
CA MET A 1 5.10 17.61 -41.49
C MET A 1 4.56 16.73 -40.36
N SER A 2 5.42 16.29 -39.44
CA SER A 2 5.02 15.50 -38.28
C SER A 2 4.31 16.42 -37.28
N ARG A 3 3.00 16.26 -37.09
CA ARG A 3 2.27 16.96 -36.03
C ARG A 3 2.76 16.41 -34.69
N CYS A 4 3.42 17.23 -33.88
CA CYS A 4 3.68 16.88 -32.47
C CYS A 4 2.34 16.60 -31.78
N LEU A 5 2.18 15.39 -31.25
CA LEU A 5 1.01 15.02 -30.46
C LEU A 5 0.96 15.89 -29.19
N SER A 6 -0.25 16.37 -28.85
CA SER A 6 -0.49 17.05 -27.58
C SER A 6 -0.06 16.16 -26.42
N ALA A 7 0.42 16.75 -25.32
CA ALA A 7 0.82 15.99 -24.12
C ALA A 7 -0.32 15.08 -23.61
N ARG A 8 -1.59 15.48 -23.82
CA ARG A 8 -2.79 14.70 -23.42
C ARG A 8 -3.12 13.55 -24.37
N ASP A 9 -2.56 13.56 -25.58
CA ASP A 9 -2.70 12.48 -26.58
C ASP A 9 -1.62 11.40 -26.44
N ARG A 10 -0.60 11.64 -25.61
CA ARG A 10 0.41 10.64 -25.26
C ARG A 10 -0.25 9.52 -24.46
N ARG A 11 0.23 8.28 -24.64
CA ARG A 11 -0.23 7.13 -23.85
C ARG A 11 0.39 7.18 -22.47
N HIS A 12 -0.41 6.92 -21.44
CA HIS A 12 0.08 6.73 -20.08
C HIS A 12 0.89 5.42 -20.02
N PRO A 13 2.09 5.41 -19.42
CA PRO A 13 3.00 4.27 -19.51
C PRO A 13 2.44 3.00 -18.86
N GLN A 14 1.57 3.14 -17.86
CA GLN A 14 1.07 2.00 -17.09
C GLN A 14 -0.26 1.42 -17.63
N SER A 15 -1.16 2.27 -18.14
CA SER A 15 -2.46 1.82 -18.69
C SER A 15 -2.42 1.60 -20.20
N LEU A 16 -1.41 2.17 -20.87
CA LEU A 16 -1.29 2.25 -22.33
C LEU A 16 -2.45 2.98 -23.03
N LEU A 17 -3.34 3.61 -22.28
CA LEU A 17 -4.43 4.45 -22.80
C LEU A 17 -3.95 5.90 -22.98
N PRO A 18 -4.57 6.68 -23.89
CA PRO A 18 -4.31 8.11 -23.97
C PRO A 18 -4.51 8.80 -22.61
N ILE A 19 -3.61 9.68 -22.20
CA ILE A 19 -3.69 10.38 -20.90
C ILE A 19 -5.03 11.11 -20.73
N ARG A 20 -5.60 11.65 -21.81
CA ARG A 20 -6.92 12.29 -21.82
C ARG A 20 -8.09 11.38 -21.42
N CYS A 21 -7.90 10.07 -21.40
CA CYS A 21 -8.92 9.10 -21.00
C CYS A 21 -8.95 8.86 -19.48
N HIS A 22 -7.99 9.41 -18.74
CA HIS A 22 -7.91 9.31 -17.28
C HIS A 22 -8.38 10.58 -16.61
N ASN A 23 -8.83 10.45 -15.35
CA ASN A 23 -9.07 11.56 -14.46
C ASN A 23 -7.78 12.39 -14.31
N PRO A 24 -7.80 13.70 -14.65
CA PRO A 24 -6.59 14.53 -14.65
C PRO A 24 -5.99 14.71 -13.25
N GLN A 25 -6.81 14.72 -12.19
CA GLN A 25 -6.32 14.81 -10.81
C GLN A 25 -5.63 13.52 -10.40
N LEU A 26 -6.12 12.36 -10.85
CA LEU A 26 -5.49 11.08 -10.58
C LEU A 26 -4.11 11.01 -11.26
N VAL A 27 -4.04 11.39 -12.55
CA VAL A 27 -2.76 11.45 -13.27
C VAL A 27 -1.79 12.39 -12.59
N HIS A 28 -2.25 13.57 -12.15
CA HIS A 28 -1.42 14.53 -11.42
C HIS A 28 -0.90 13.96 -10.08
N LEU A 29 -1.77 13.27 -9.33
CA LEU A 29 -1.43 12.61 -8.08
C LEU A 29 -0.35 11.53 -8.29
N MET A 30 -0.44 10.75 -9.37
CA MET A 30 0.55 9.72 -9.69
C MET A 30 1.94 10.28 -10.02
N THR A 31 2.06 11.56 -10.40
CA THR A 31 3.37 12.19 -10.62
C THR A 31 3.98 12.78 -9.34
N GLN A 32 3.26 12.77 -8.22
CA GLN A 32 3.75 13.31 -6.95
C GLN A 32 4.69 12.34 -6.23
N ARG A 33 5.43 12.88 -5.24
CA ARG A 33 6.13 12.06 -4.25
C ARG A 33 5.18 11.73 -3.10
N VAL A 34 5.46 10.62 -2.42
CA VAL A 34 4.76 10.29 -1.17
C VAL A 34 4.97 11.43 -0.16
N SER A 35 3.87 12.00 0.33
CA SER A 35 3.87 13.02 1.37
C SER A 35 3.73 12.41 2.77
N LEU A 36 4.11 13.17 3.80
CA LEU A 36 3.87 12.75 5.19
C LEU A 36 2.38 12.66 5.53
N GLU A 37 1.54 13.48 4.88
CA GLU A 37 0.09 13.45 5.05
C GLU A 37 -0.49 12.10 4.58
N MET A 38 -0.03 11.56 3.45
CA MET A 38 -0.41 10.24 2.97
C MET A 38 -0.03 9.16 3.97
N VAL A 39 1.19 9.24 4.52
CA VAL A 39 1.68 8.29 5.52
C VAL A 39 0.84 8.35 6.80
N ASP A 40 0.54 9.55 7.30
CA ASP A 40 -0.29 9.74 8.50
C ASP A 40 -1.72 9.26 8.30
N TYR A 41 -2.28 9.48 7.12
CA TYR A 41 -3.59 8.98 6.77
C TYR A 41 -3.64 7.45 6.76
N ILE A 42 -2.67 6.80 6.11
CA ILE A 42 -2.59 5.34 6.02
C ILE A 42 -2.34 4.71 7.39
N ALA A 43 -1.46 5.30 8.20
CA ALA A 43 -1.22 4.83 9.56
C ALA A 43 -2.51 4.84 10.39
N ARG A 44 -3.26 5.95 10.36
CA ARG A 44 -4.56 6.06 11.04
C ARG A 44 -5.59 5.08 10.48
N ARG A 45 -5.65 4.90 9.16
CA ARG A 45 -6.58 3.96 8.52
C ARG A 45 -6.27 2.52 8.93
N THR A 46 -4.99 2.16 8.98
CA THR A 46 -4.53 0.84 9.45
C THR A 46 -4.94 0.58 10.89
N VAL A 47 -4.75 1.55 11.80
CA VAL A 47 -5.19 1.44 13.20
C VAL A 47 -6.71 1.27 13.29
N LYS A 48 -7.48 1.99 12.47
CA LYS A 48 -8.94 1.90 12.44
C LYS A 48 -9.46 0.57 11.89
N VAL A 49 -8.77 0.00 10.90
CA VAL A 49 -9.17 -1.28 10.27
C VAL A 49 -8.81 -2.47 11.14
N ILE A 50 -7.69 -2.38 11.88
CA ILE A 50 -7.11 -3.49 12.62
C ILE A 50 -7.25 -3.21 14.12
N HIS A 51 -8.30 -3.78 14.70
CA HIS A 51 -8.52 -3.82 16.13
C HIS A 51 -7.63 -4.92 16.74
N VAL A 52 -6.80 -4.50 17.69
CA VAL A 52 -5.90 -5.38 18.44
C VAL A 52 -6.34 -5.31 19.88
N ASP A 53 -6.48 -6.47 20.53
CA ASP A 53 -6.53 -6.53 21.98
C ASP A 53 -5.11 -6.27 22.48
N ASP A 54 -4.84 -5.02 22.86
CA ASP A 54 -3.54 -4.59 23.37
C ASP A 54 -3.38 -5.11 24.81
N ASP A 55 -2.99 -6.39 24.97
CA ASP A 55 -2.49 -6.92 26.23
C ASP A 55 -1.03 -6.45 26.42
N PRO A 56 -0.74 -5.59 27.43
CA PRO A 56 0.59 -5.05 27.70
C PRO A 56 1.64 -6.11 28.04
N SER A 57 1.26 -7.37 28.26
CA SER A 57 2.21 -8.45 28.56
C SER A 57 2.87 -9.07 27.31
N THR A 58 2.33 -8.79 26.12
CA THR A 58 2.83 -9.30 24.82
C THR A 58 3.69 -8.28 24.07
N TYR A 59 4.69 -7.71 24.74
CA TYR A 59 5.76 -6.99 24.04
C TYR A 59 6.70 -8.01 23.38
N ASP A 60 6.32 -8.47 22.19
CA ASP A 60 7.30 -9.03 21.26
C ASP A 60 8.42 -7.98 21.07
N ASN A 61 9.69 -8.41 21.12
CA ASN A 61 10.86 -7.55 20.86
C ASN A 61 10.83 -6.86 19.47
N ALA A 62 9.82 -7.12 18.65
CA ALA A 62 9.51 -6.43 17.42
C ALA A 62 8.74 -5.12 17.69
N ALA A 63 9.52 -4.03 17.76
CA ALA A 63 9.16 -2.63 17.49
C ALA A 63 8.93 -1.70 18.70
N ASN A 64 10.02 -1.07 19.17
CA ASN A 64 9.99 0.27 19.77
C ASN A 64 9.64 1.38 18.75
N MET A 65 9.25 1.01 17.52
CA MET A 65 8.96 1.93 16.43
C MET A 65 7.46 2.07 16.23
N SER A 66 6.97 3.29 16.06
CA SER A 66 5.56 3.54 15.76
C SER A 66 5.23 3.04 14.34
N LEU A 67 3.95 2.70 14.09
CA LEU A 67 3.49 2.32 12.76
C LEU A 67 3.80 3.40 11.71
N LYS A 68 3.66 4.68 12.08
CA LYS A 68 4.00 5.81 11.21
C LYS A 68 5.47 5.76 10.82
N ASP A 69 6.38 5.64 11.79
CA ASP A 69 7.82 5.63 11.53
C ASP A 69 8.24 4.42 10.70
N PHE A 70 7.59 3.27 10.94
CA PHE A 70 7.77 2.06 10.13
C PHE A 70 7.38 2.28 8.67
N ILE A 71 6.22 2.91 8.41
CA ILE A 71 5.78 3.27 7.06
C ILE A 71 6.78 4.24 6.41
N ILE A 72 7.21 5.28 7.13
CA ILE A 72 8.20 6.25 6.63
C ILE A 72 9.49 5.54 6.21
N GLN A 73 10.00 4.64 7.06
CA GLN A 73 11.22 3.88 6.79
C GLN A 73 11.07 3.03 5.52
N LEU A 74 9.97 2.26 5.41
CA LEU A 74 9.74 1.38 4.25
C LEU A 74 9.61 2.18 2.95
N VAL A 75 8.82 3.26 2.96
CA VAL A 75 8.63 4.11 1.79
C VAL A 75 9.96 4.66 1.28
N LYS A 76 10.79 5.18 2.19
CA LYS A 76 12.10 5.74 1.85
C LYS A 76 13.07 4.66 1.36
N ALA A 77 13.18 3.55 2.09
CA ALA A 77 14.16 2.52 1.78
C ALA A 77 13.83 1.74 0.50
N CYS A 78 12.55 1.45 0.27
CA CYS A 78 12.08 0.69 -0.90
C CYS A 78 11.67 1.58 -2.08
N HIS A 79 11.87 2.90 -1.99
CA HIS A 79 11.54 3.87 -3.05
C HIS A 79 10.08 3.76 -3.52
N VAL A 80 9.16 3.66 -2.57
CA VAL A 80 7.74 3.43 -2.86
C VAL A 80 7.12 4.66 -3.52
N HIS A 81 6.41 4.45 -4.63
CA HIS A 81 5.64 5.47 -5.34
C HIS A 81 4.23 5.66 -4.75
N VAL A 82 3.61 6.81 -5.05
CA VAL A 82 2.25 7.15 -4.60
C VAL A 82 1.23 6.08 -4.99
N SER A 83 1.29 5.57 -6.23
CA SER A 83 0.41 4.50 -6.72
C SER A 83 0.45 3.27 -5.81
N THR A 84 1.65 2.76 -5.53
CA THR A 84 1.88 1.59 -4.67
C THR A 84 1.41 1.84 -3.24
N LEU A 85 1.75 2.99 -2.66
CA LEU A 85 1.38 3.30 -1.29
C LEU A 85 -0.13 3.48 -1.14
N LEU A 86 -0.79 4.25 -2.01
CA LEU A 86 -2.22 4.51 -1.89
C LEU A 86 -3.06 3.26 -2.20
N THR A 87 -2.58 2.35 -3.05
CA THR A 87 -3.25 1.05 -3.30
C THR A 87 -3.37 0.20 -2.03
N THR A 88 -2.47 0.39 -1.05
CA THR A 88 -2.64 -0.25 0.26
C THR A 88 -3.96 0.11 0.93
N LEU A 89 -4.50 1.33 0.71
CA LEU A 89 -5.79 1.74 1.26
C LEU A 89 -6.94 0.90 0.70
N ILE A 90 -6.92 0.60 -0.60
CA ILE A 90 -7.94 -0.24 -1.25
C ILE A 90 -7.96 -1.62 -0.57
N TYR A 91 -6.79 -2.23 -0.39
CA TYR A 91 -6.70 -3.55 0.23
C TYR A 91 -7.00 -3.54 1.73
N LEU A 92 -6.61 -2.49 2.45
CA LEU A 92 -7.00 -2.30 3.86
C LEU A 92 -8.53 -2.17 4.01
N GLU A 93 -9.20 -1.46 3.11
CA GLU A 93 -10.67 -1.36 3.14
C GLU A 93 -11.36 -2.69 2.85
N ARG A 94 -10.84 -3.48 1.90
CA ARG A 94 -11.35 -4.83 1.62
C ARG A 94 -11.15 -5.77 2.81
N LEU A 95 -10.01 -5.67 3.51
CA LEU A 95 -9.75 -6.46 4.71
C LEU A 95 -10.68 -6.10 5.86
N HIS A 96 -11.02 -4.82 6.03
CA HIS A 96 -11.93 -4.39 7.08
C HIS A 96 -13.27 -5.14 7.05
N LEU A 97 -13.74 -5.54 5.85
CA LEU A 97 -14.98 -6.28 5.67
C LEU A 97 -14.86 -7.78 5.97
N LYS A 98 -13.64 -8.30 6.08
CA LYS A 98 -13.36 -9.75 6.17
C LYS A 98 -12.65 -10.18 7.45
N LEU A 99 -12.04 -9.25 8.19
CA LEU A 99 -11.33 -9.57 9.42
C LEU A 99 -12.32 -9.79 10.58
N PRO A 100 -12.18 -10.90 11.35
CA PRO A 100 -12.84 -11.00 12.64
C PRO A 100 -12.30 -9.90 13.57
N VAL A 101 -13.17 -9.37 14.43
CA VAL A 101 -13.03 -8.10 15.20
C VAL A 101 -11.79 -8.02 16.09
N ILE A 102 -11.05 -9.12 16.29
CA ILE A 102 -9.98 -9.18 17.28
C ILE A 102 -8.79 -9.96 16.74
N ALA A 103 -7.67 -9.27 16.50
CA ALA A 103 -6.37 -9.88 16.29
C ALA A 103 -5.50 -9.71 17.55
N LYS A 104 -4.69 -10.72 17.88
CA LYS A 104 -3.84 -10.69 19.09
C LYS A 104 -2.42 -10.22 18.75
N GLY A 105 -1.89 -9.28 19.53
CA GLY A 105 -0.47 -8.91 19.57
C GLY A 105 -0.13 -7.56 18.93
N GLY A 106 0.82 -6.83 19.56
CA GLY A 106 1.16 -5.43 19.25
C GLY A 106 1.76 -5.19 17.85
N SER A 107 2.36 -6.21 17.23
CA SER A 107 2.96 -6.09 15.88
C SER A 107 1.96 -6.34 14.73
N THR A 108 0.71 -6.72 15.02
CA THR A 108 -0.31 -7.05 14.01
C THR A 108 -0.50 -5.94 12.96
N ARG A 109 -0.56 -4.68 13.39
CA ARG A 109 -0.77 -3.54 12.49
C ARG A 109 0.40 -3.38 11.49
N HIS A 110 1.63 -3.57 11.97
CA HIS A 110 2.84 -3.53 11.15
C HIS A 110 2.87 -4.68 10.13
N ARG A 111 2.47 -5.89 10.57
CA ARG A 111 2.41 -7.10 9.74
C ARG A 111 1.43 -6.94 8.58
N VAL A 112 0.20 -6.54 8.89
CA VAL A 112 -0.84 -6.34 7.87
C VAL A 112 -0.45 -5.21 6.93
N PHE A 113 0.04 -4.07 7.45
CA PHE A 113 0.50 -2.99 6.59
C PHE A 113 1.60 -3.46 5.63
N LEU A 114 2.64 -4.13 6.14
CA LEU A 114 3.73 -4.65 5.31
C LEU A 114 3.22 -5.61 4.23
N ALA A 115 2.33 -6.54 4.58
CA ALA A 115 1.73 -7.45 3.61
C ALA A 115 0.97 -6.68 2.52
N THR A 116 0.15 -5.69 2.90
CA THR A 116 -0.63 -4.90 1.93
C THR A 116 0.26 -4.09 1.00
N LEU A 117 1.38 -3.56 1.49
CA LEU A 117 2.35 -2.84 0.70
C LEU A 117 3.08 -3.77 -0.29
N ILE A 118 3.50 -4.96 0.15
CA ILE A 118 4.14 -5.96 -0.72
C ILE A 118 3.20 -6.38 -1.84
N VAL A 119 1.94 -6.72 -1.52
CA VAL A 119 0.95 -7.14 -2.51
C VAL A 119 0.64 -6.00 -3.48
N SER A 120 0.50 -4.76 -2.99
CA SER A 120 0.31 -3.58 -3.86
C SER A 120 1.48 -3.40 -4.82
N ALA A 121 2.72 -3.52 -4.32
CA ALA A 121 3.91 -3.37 -5.15
C ALA A 121 4.01 -4.46 -6.21
N LYS A 122 3.69 -5.72 -5.87
CA LYS A 122 3.72 -6.83 -6.83
C LYS A 122 2.59 -6.78 -7.86
N TYR A 123 1.43 -6.25 -7.47
CA TYR A 123 0.30 -6.15 -8.38
C TYR A 123 0.49 -5.03 -9.42
N LEU A 124 1.06 -3.90 -9.03
CA LEU A 124 1.14 -2.71 -9.88
C LEU A 124 2.38 -2.61 -10.78
N ASN A 125 3.44 -3.36 -10.47
CA ASN A 125 4.73 -3.19 -11.13
C ASN A 125 5.18 -4.50 -11.80
N ASP A 126 5.50 -4.43 -13.09
CA ASP A 126 5.99 -5.57 -13.88
C ASP A 126 7.31 -6.15 -13.33
N SER A 127 8.11 -5.31 -12.68
CA SER A 127 9.33 -5.69 -11.97
C SER A 127 9.25 -5.22 -10.54
N THR A 128 9.15 -6.18 -9.62
CA THR A 128 8.89 -5.93 -8.20
C THR A 128 9.95 -6.61 -7.32
N PRO A 129 10.38 -5.97 -6.20
CA PRO A 129 11.33 -6.60 -5.30
C PRO A 129 10.77 -7.88 -4.68
N LYS A 130 11.59 -8.94 -4.65
CA LYS A 130 11.27 -10.18 -3.90
C LYS A 130 11.15 -9.87 -2.41
N ASN A 131 10.46 -10.72 -1.65
CA ASN A 131 10.28 -10.55 -0.20
C ASN A 131 11.61 -10.43 0.57
N ALA A 132 12.69 -11.03 0.07
CA ALA A 132 14.04 -10.86 0.62
C ALA A 132 14.56 -9.42 0.57
N HIS A 133 14.10 -8.60 -0.38
CA HIS A 133 14.39 -7.17 -0.41
C HIS A 133 13.65 -6.44 0.71
N TRP A 134 12.34 -6.68 0.84
CA TRP A 134 11.51 -6.10 1.90
C TRP A 134 12.03 -6.45 3.30
N GLN A 135 12.51 -7.68 3.50
CA GLN A 135 13.10 -8.13 4.76
C GLN A 135 14.28 -7.26 5.23
N LYS A 136 15.10 -6.74 4.32
CA LYS A 136 16.25 -5.88 4.67
C LYS A 136 15.83 -4.60 5.37
N TYR A 137 14.58 -4.18 5.21
CA TYR A 137 14.05 -2.93 5.74
C TYR A 137 12.91 -3.14 6.74
N ALA A 138 12.22 -4.28 6.66
CA ALA A 138 11.28 -4.76 7.66
C ALA A 138 12.01 -5.59 8.74
N LEU A 139 13.09 -5.04 9.31
CA LEU A 139 14.09 -5.71 10.17
C LEU A 139 13.52 -6.40 11.43
N VAL A 140 12.23 -6.20 11.71
CA VAL A 140 11.48 -6.84 12.79
C VAL A 140 10.89 -8.21 12.41
N PHE A 141 10.85 -8.56 11.12
CA PHE A 141 10.21 -9.80 10.63
C PHE A 141 11.17 -10.68 9.80
N PRO A 142 11.38 -11.95 10.17
CA PRO A 142 12.10 -12.91 9.33
C PRO A 142 11.44 -13.15 7.97
N LEU A 143 12.23 -13.52 6.95
CA LEU A 143 11.76 -13.74 5.58
C LEU A 143 10.58 -14.73 5.50
N LYS A 144 10.66 -15.83 6.26
CA LYS A 144 9.62 -16.85 6.29
C LYS A 144 8.28 -16.28 6.76
N GLU A 145 8.33 -15.38 7.72
CA GLU A 145 7.16 -14.68 8.23
C GLU A 145 6.63 -13.68 7.21
N ILE A 146 7.49 -12.94 6.51
CA ILE A 146 7.08 -12.05 5.40
C ILE A 146 6.35 -12.84 4.30
N ASN A 147 6.87 -14.00 3.92
CA ASN A 147 6.22 -14.88 2.95
C ASN A 147 4.85 -15.37 3.45
N LEU A 148 4.76 -15.71 4.73
CA LEU A 148 3.50 -16.15 5.35
C LEU A 148 2.48 -15.00 5.38
N MET A 149 2.89 -13.80 5.80
CA MET A 149 2.04 -12.61 5.85
C MET A 149 1.46 -12.26 4.49
N GLU A 150 2.28 -12.30 3.44
CA GLU A 150 1.82 -12.10 2.06
C GLU A 150 0.79 -13.17 1.66
N SER A 151 1.10 -14.44 1.89
CA SER A 151 0.23 -15.56 1.50
C SER A 151 -1.13 -15.50 2.22
N GLN A 152 -1.11 -15.19 3.52
CA GLN A 152 -2.31 -15.01 4.33
C GLN A 152 -3.13 -13.82 3.83
N LEU A 153 -2.48 -12.70 3.49
CA LEU A 153 -3.18 -11.55 2.95
C LEU A 153 -3.90 -11.87 1.63
N LEU A 154 -3.21 -12.54 0.70
CA LEU A 154 -3.81 -12.94 -0.58
C LEU A 154 -5.02 -13.86 -0.38
N SER A 155 -4.91 -14.82 0.56
CA SER A 155 -6.03 -15.68 0.92
C SER A 155 -7.20 -14.89 1.51
N MET A 156 -6.95 -13.90 2.39
CA MET A 156 -8.00 -13.05 2.94
C MET A 156 -8.68 -12.19 1.85
N LEU A 157 -7.93 -11.76 0.84
CA LEU A 157 -8.47 -11.02 -0.29
C LEU A 157 -9.14 -11.91 -1.35
N ASP A 158 -9.19 -13.23 -1.16
CA ASP A 158 -9.62 -14.21 -2.17
C ASP A 158 -8.90 -14.03 -3.52
N PHE A 159 -7.65 -13.54 -3.48
CA PHE A 159 -6.86 -13.14 -4.65
C PHE A 159 -7.53 -12.08 -5.56
N ASP A 160 -8.62 -11.44 -5.13
CA ASP A 160 -9.26 -10.38 -5.89
C ASP A 160 -8.55 -9.03 -5.62
N LEU A 161 -7.49 -8.80 -6.39
CA LEU A 161 -6.66 -7.59 -6.34
C LEU A 161 -7.09 -6.54 -7.37
N ARG A 162 -8.07 -6.87 -8.22
CA ARG A 162 -8.51 -6.00 -9.31
C ARG A 162 -9.26 -4.80 -8.72
N PHE A 163 -8.98 -3.63 -9.27
CA PHE A 163 -9.71 -2.40 -9.04
C PHE A 163 -9.64 -1.56 -10.32
N ASP A 164 -10.61 -0.68 -10.51
CA ASP A 164 -10.66 0.24 -11.64
C ASP A 164 -10.31 1.67 -11.21
N GLU A 165 -10.33 2.57 -12.19
CA GLU A 165 -10.05 3.99 -11.97
C GLU A 165 -11.09 4.64 -11.05
N GLU A 166 -12.34 4.20 -11.09
CA GLU A 166 -13.42 4.76 -10.26
C GLU A 166 -13.19 4.45 -8.78
N GLU A 167 -12.89 3.19 -8.46
CA GLU A 167 -12.51 2.77 -7.10
C GLU A 167 -11.25 3.50 -6.63
N ALA A 168 -10.23 3.60 -7.48
CA ALA A 168 -9.01 4.35 -7.15
C ALA A 168 -9.30 5.82 -6.86
N CYS A 169 -10.08 6.50 -7.72
CA CYS A 169 -10.46 7.89 -7.50
C CYS A 169 -11.25 8.07 -6.20
N ARG A 170 -12.19 7.16 -5.90
CA ARG A 170 -12.98 7.21 -4.66
C ARG A 170 -12.10 7.09 -3.42
N VAL A 171 -11.18 6.13 -3.40
CA VAL A 171 -10.30 5.89 -2.25
C VAL A 171 -9.21 6.96 -2.13
N PHE A 172 -8.72 7.50 -3.25
CA PHE A 172 -7.63 8.48 -3.28
C PHE A 172 -8.13 9.93 -3.23
N ALA A 173 -9.44 10.14 -3.27
CA ALA A 173 -10.08 11.46 -3.23
C ALA A 173 -9.49 12.45 -2.20
N PRO A 174 -9.10 12.03 -0.98
CA PRO A 174 -8.47 12.96 -0.02
C PRO A 174 -7.18 13.64 -0.51
N PHE A 175 -6.53 13.09 -1.54
CA PHE A 175 -5.26 13.59 -2.09
C PHE A 175 -5.38 14.11 -3.53
N MET A 176 -6.59 14.15 -4.09
CA MET A 176 -6.84 14.55 -5.49
C MET A 176 -7.20 16.04 -5.60
N SER A 177 -6.40 16.92 -5.02
CA SER A 177 -6.58 18.39 -5.08
C SER A 177 -5.64 19.04 -6.09
#